data_AF-A0A9E0P9X5-F1
#
_entry.id   AF-A0A9E0P9X5-F1
#
_cell.length_a   1.000
_cell.length_b   1.000
_cell.length_c   1.000
_cell.angle_alpha   90.00
_cell.angle_beta   90.00
_cell.angle_gamma   90.00
#
_symmetry.space_group_name_H-M   'P 1'
#
loop_
_entity.id
_entity.type
_entity.pdbx_description
1 polymer ?
#
loop_
_entity_poly.entity_id
_entity_poly.type
_entity_poly.pdbx_seq_one_letter_code
_entity_poly.pdbx_strand_id
1 'polypeptide(L)'
;RALNINIKQLYGSTEAYVMVCVQPNGEVKSDSVGRPAPGVEVQLDDSGEVLFRSPGTFHSYWNRPDATQETRDADGWVRTGDAGFFDDDGHLRIIDRAKDVGRLNDGTLFAPKYLENKLKFFPFIKEAVTFGDGCDFVTAFVSIDLEAVGNWAERRGLAYTGYTDLAAQPAVYELIRDCIEQVNRDLAADPRLAGSQVHRFLLLHKELDADDGELTRTRKVRRRFVAERYADLIAALYGNHARGVIETQVRFEDGRSGWLRADLAIEAARTVAMEVAA
;
A
#
# COMPACT_ATOMS: atom_id res chain seq x y z
N ARG A 1 12.82 4.02 18.24
CA ARG A 1 14.19 4.33 18.77
C ARG A 1 14.45 3.78 20.19
N ALA A 2 13.60 2.93 20.76
CA ALA A 2 13.68 2.47 22.16
C ALA A 2 14.91 1.61 22.54
N LEU A 3 15.66 1.08 21.56
CA LEU A 3 16.82 0.19 21.80
C LEU A 3 18.18 0.87 21.63
N ASN A 4 18.24 2.17 21.27
CA ASN A 4 19.48 2.90 20.96
C ASN A 4 20.38 2.23 19.88
N ILE A 5 19.77 1.44 18.98
CA ILE A 5 20.45 0.80 17.86
C ILE A 5 20.18 1.62 16.59
N ASN A 6 21.24 1.87 15.80
CA ASN A 6 21.15 2.55 14.51
C ASN A 6 20.64 1.58 13.43
N ILE A 7 19.33 1.34 13.39
CA ILE A 7 18.68 0.50 12.38
C ILE A 7 18.58 1.29 11.09
N LYS A 8 19.20 0.79 10.02
CA LYS A 8 19.21 1.40 8.69
C LYS A 8 18.45 0.55 7.70
N GLN A 9 17.82 1.21 6.74
CA GLN A 9 17.34 0.55 5.53
C GLN A 9 18.45 0.48 4.48
N LEU A 10 18.45 -0.65 3.76
CA LEU A 10 19.25 -0.89 2.58
C LEU A 10 18.29 -1.28 1.46
N TYR A 11 18.52 -0.73 0.27
CA TYR A 11 17.76 -1.08 -0.93
C TYR A 11 18.69 -1.63 -1.99
N GLY A 12 18.21 -2.65 -2.69
CA GLY A 12 18.80 -3.16 -3.91
C GLY A 12 18.15 -4.48 -4.32
N SER A 13 18.82 -5.18 -5.21
CA SER A 13 18.31 -6.37 -5.88
C SER A 13 19.42 -7.35 -6.20
N THR A 14 19.06 -8.53 -6.70
CA THR A 14 20.03 -9.49 -7.25
C THR A 14 20.83 -8.88 -8.40
N GLU A 15 20.15 -8.12 -9.25
CA GLU A 15 20.73 -7.42 -10.40
C GLU A 15 21.78 -6.36 -9.99
N ALA A 16 21.66 -5.84 -8.77
CA ALA A 16 22.53 -4.81 -8.21
C ALA A 16 23.66 -5.35 -7.32
N TYR A 17 23.85 -6.67 -7.25
CA TYR A 17 24.77 -7.28 -6.27
C TYR A 17 24.49 -6.76 -4.84
N VAL A 18 23.21 -6.75 -4.46
CA VAL A 18 22.64 -6.37 -3.15
C VAL A 18 22.38 -4.88 -2.93
N MET A 19 23.32 -3.97 -3.19
CA MET A 19 23.25 -2.61 -2.64
C MET A 19 23.19 -1.52 -3.72
N VAL A 20 22.05 -0.81 -3.76
CA VAL A 20 21.83 0.41 -4.57
C VAL A 20 21.86 1.64 -3.67
N CYS A 21 21.08 1.63 -2.58
CA CYS A 21 21.03 2.73 -1.62
C CYS A 21 21.24 2.23 -0.19
N VAL A 22 21.84 3.09 0.64
CA VAL A 22 22.01 2.86 2.07
C VAL A 22 21.88 4.17 2.82
N GLN A 23 21.27 4.13 3.99
CA GLN A 23 21.13 5.32 4.83
C GLN A 23 22.48 5.70 5.47
N PRO A 24 22.91 6.98 5.39
CA PRO A 24 24.09 7.45 6.12
C PRO A 24 23.93 7.30 7.65
N ASN A 25 25.04 7.27 8.38
CA ASN A 25 24.98 7.30 9.84
C ASN A 25 24.40 8.64 10.31
N GLY A 26 23.44 8.62 11.24
CA GLY A 26 22.82 9.84 11.77
C GLY A 26 21.70 10.44 10.90
N GLU A 27 21.55 9.98 9.64
CA GLU A 27 20.55 10.47 8.68
C GLU A 27 19.45 9.42 8.41
N VAL A 28 19.11 8.59 9.39
CA VAL A 28 18.08 7.56 9.24
C VAL A 28 16.69 8.18 9.21
N LYS A 29 16.01 8.01 8.07
CA LYS A 29 14.61 8.38 7.83
C LYS A 29 13.76 7.13 7.69
N SER A 30 12.61 7.05 8.34
CA SER A 30 11.78 5.82 8.33
C SER A 30 11.17 5.49 6.97
N ASP A 31 11.04 6.50 6.10
CA ASP A 31 10.36 6.47 4.81
C ASP A 31 11.31 6.51 3.61
N SER A 32 12.61 6.33 3.83
CA SER A 32 13.62 6.38 2.78
C SER A 32 14.56 5.18 2.86
N VAL A 33 15.02 4.75 1.68
CA VAL A 33 16.04 3.71 1.52
C VAL A 33 17.47 4.26 1.51
N GLY A 34 17.64 5.57 1.72
CA GLY A 34 18.93 6.24 1.81
C GLY A 34 19.38 6.91 0.51
N ARG A 35 20.66 7.26 0.47
CA ARG A 35 21.32 7.83 -0.71
C ARG A 35 21.96 6.71 -1.53
N PRO A 36 22.26 6.93 -2.82
CA PRO A 36 23.06 6.00 -3.61
C PRO A 36 24.33 5.59 -2.87
N ALA A 37 24.63 4.30 -2.86
CA ALA A 37 25.84 3.78 -2.25
C ALA A 37 27.09 4.26 -3.01
N PRO A 38 28.29 4.24 -2.40
CA PRO A 38 29.51 4.67 -3.07
C PRO A 38 29.73 3.94 -4.41
N GLY A 39 29.91 4.71 -5.49
CA GLY A 39 30.09 4.18 -6.84
C GLY A 39 28.79 3.73 -7.53
N VAL A 40 27.63 3.91 -6.90
CA VAL A 40 26.32 3.67 -7.53
C VAL A 40 25.77 5.00 -8.03
N GLU A 41 25.41 5.03 -9.31
CA GLU A 41 24.62 6.10 -9.91
C GLU A 41 23.15 5.68 -9.91
N VAL A 42 22.26 6.62 -9.57
CA VAL A 42 20.80 6.39 -9.56
C VAL A 42 20.14 7.57 -10.24
N GLN A 43 19.19 7.29 -11.12
CA GLN A 43 18.30 8.29 -11.71
C GLN A 43 16.86 7.76 -11.76
N LEU A 44 15.94 8.65 -12.08
CA LEU A 44 14.53 8.31 -12.29
C LEU A 44 14.20 8.58 -13.75
N ASP A 45 13.44 7.68 -14.39
CA ASP A 45 12.87 8.00 -15.71
C ASP A 45 11.65 8.94 -15.58
N ASP A 46 11.08 9.31 -16.72
CA ASP A 46 9.91 10.20 -16.80
C ASP A 46 8.66 9.64 -16.09
N SER A 47 8.61 8.31 -15.87
CA SER A 47 7.53 7.66 -15.12
C SER A 47 7.80 7.58 -13.62
N GLY A 48 9.02 7.91 -13.19
CA GLY A 48 9.49 7.74 -11.81
C GLY A 48 10.06 6.35 -11.51
N GLU A 49 10.30 5.50 -12.52
CA GLU A 49 11.01 4.23 -12.34
C GLU A 49 12.46 4.50 -11.94
N VAL A 50 12.96 3.79 -10.94
CA VAL A 50 14.34 3.87 -10.49
C VAL A 50 15.23 3.10 -11.45
N LEU A 51 16.24 3.79 -11.97
CA LEU A 51 17.35 3.19 -12.73
C LEU A 51 18.63 3.32 -11.92
N PHE A 52 19.46 2.29 -11.97
CA PHE A 52 20.78 2.35 -11.36
C PHE A 52 21.87 1.88 -12.32
N ARG A 53 23.09 2.34 -12.08
CA ARG A 53 24.31 1.85 -12.70
C ARG A 53 25.38 1.72 -11.64
N SER A 54 26.02 0.55 -11.53
CA SER A 54 27.03 0.30 -10.50
C SER A 54 28.12 -0.69 -10.91
N PRO A 55 29.32 -0.62 -10.30
CA PRO A 55 30.29 -1.70 -10.35
C PRO A 55 29.67 -3.01 -9.83
N GLY A 56 29.71 -4.07 -10.64
CA GLY A 56 29.12 -5.37 -10.26
C GLY A 56 27.65 -5.56 -10.64
N THR A 57 27.07 -4.64 -11.42
CA THR A 57 25.77 -4.84 -12.07
C THR A 57 25.76 -6.17 -12.84
N PHE A 58 24.65 -6.90 -12.79
CA PHE A 58 24.52 -8.19 -13.47
C PHE A 58 24.86 -8.10 -14.96
N HIS A 59 25.38 -9.20 -15.52
CA HIS A 59 25.74 -9.26 -16.94
C HIS A 59 24.53 -9.51 -17.84
N SER A 60 23.75 -10.55 -17.52
CA SER A 60 22.62 -11.02 -18.32
C SER A 60 21.82 -12.06 -17.56
N TYR A 61 20.55 -12.22 -17.94
CA TYR A 61 19.78 -13.39 -17.56
C TYR A 61 20.16 -14.59 -18.43
N TRP A 62 20.34 -15.75 -17.79
CA TRP A 62 20.72 -16.98 -18.49
C TRP A 62 19.65 -17.38 -19.51
N ASN A 63 20.07 -17.57 -20.77
CA ASN A 63 19.21 -17.97 -21.89
C ASN A 63 18.00 -17.04 -22.14
N ARG A 64 18.11 -15.76 -21.74
CA ARG A 64 17.04 -14.74 -21.88
C ARG A 64 17.60 -13.39 -22.38
N PRO A 65 18.05 -13.32 -23.66
CA PRO A 65 18.58 -12.09 -24.23
C PRO A 65 17.53 -10.98 -24.35
N ASP A 66 16.26 -11.35 -24.53
CA ASP A 66 15.09 -10.48 -24.53
C ASP A 66 14.95 -9.74 -23.19
N ALA A 67 14.82 -10.49 -22.09
CA ALA A 67 14.66 -9.92 -20.76
C ALA A 67 15.90 -9.13 -20.33
N THR A 68 17.09 -9.52 -20.80
CA THR A 68 18.33 -8.79 -20.53
C THR A 68 18.30 -7.40 -21.16
N GLN A 69 17.87 -7.29 -22.43
CA GLN A 69 17.77 -6.02 -23.14
C GLN A 69 16.65 -5.13 -22.60
N GLU A 70 15.55 -5.74 -22.14
CA GLU A 70 14.47 -5.00 -21.48
C GLU A 70 14.91 -4.40 -20.13
N THR A 71 15.79 -5.10 -19.41
CA THR A 71 16.19 -4.74 -18.04
C THR A 71 17.43 -3.85 -18.01
N ARG A 72 18.37 -4.03 -18.94
CA ARG A 72 19.62 -3.27 -19.00
C ARG A 72 19.84 -2.69 -20.38
N ASP A 73 20.04 -1.38 -20.45
CA ASP A 73 20.31 -0.68 -21.70
C ASP A 73 21.80 -0.76 -22.11
N ALA A 74 22.11 -0.14 -23.26
CA ALA A 74 23.46 -0.12 -23.81
C ALA A 74 24.45 0.74 -23.00
N ASP A 75 23.95 1.71 -22.22
CA ASP A 75 24.73 2.62 -21.39
C ASP A 75 24.96 2.05 -19.96
N GLY A 76 24.44 0.85 -19.71
CA GLY A 76 24.61 0.09 -18.49
C GLY A 76 23.60 0.44 -17.39
N TRP A 77 22.55 1.21 -17.68
CA TRP A 77 21.48 1.46 -16.73
C TRP A 77 20.57 0.25 -16.61
N VAL A 78 20.25 -0.10 -15.37
CA VAL A 78 19.35 -1.19 -15.02
C VAL A 78 18.05 -0.64 -14.48
N ARG A 79 16.95 -1.08 -15.09
CA ARG A 79 15.58 -0.82 -14.66
C ARG A 79 15.25 -1.72 -13.47
N THR A 80 14.93 -1.15 -12.31
CA THR A 80 14.61 -1.93 -11.11
C THR A 80 13.19 -2.50 -11.12
N GLY A 81 12.30 -1.90 -11.93
CA GLY A 81 10.86 -2.09 -11.85
C GLY A 81 10.23 -1.53 -10.57
N ASP A 82 10.95 -0.72 -9.80
CA ASP A 82 10.46 0.02 -8.64
C ASP A 82 10.29 1.49 -8.99
N ALA A 83 9.20 2.10 -8.55
CA ALA A 83 8.98 3.54 -8.64
C ALA A 83 9.40 4.22 -7.35
N GLY A 84 9.96 5.43 -7.49
CA GLY A 84 10.43 6.18 -6.36
C GLY A 84 10.65 7.65 -6.68
N PHE A 85 11.09 8.38 -5.66
CA PHE A 85 11.46 9.78 -5.82
C PHE A 85 12.52 10.19 -4.79
N PHE A 86 13.33 11.19 -5.14
CA PHE A 86 14.29 11.78 -4.22
C PHE A 86 13.64 12.90 -3.41
N ASP A 87 13.83 12.90 -2.09
CA ASP A 87 13.51 14.04 -1.25
C ASP A 87 14.57 15.15 -1.35
N ASP A 88 14.33 16.28 -0.68
CA ASP A 88 15.17 17.48 -0.75
C ASP A 88 16.59 17.26 -0.19
N ASP A 89 16.80 16.22 0.63
CA ASP A 89 18.12 15.85 1.15
C ASP A 89 18.82 14.80 0.26
N GLY A 90 18.28 14.51 -0.93
CA GLY A 90 18.81 13.52 -1.87
C GLY A 90 18.59 12.07 -1.45
N HIS A 91 17.67 11.82 -0.51
CA HIS A 91 17.31 10.48 -0.07
C HIS A 91 16.25 9.87 -0.98
N LEU A 92 16.50 8.66 -1.50
CA LEU A 92 15.55 7.94 -2.32
C LEU A 92 14.43 7.36 -1.45
N ARG A 93 13.18 7.54 -1.88
CA ARG A 93 12.00 6.87 -1.32
C ARG A 93 11.43 5.94 -2.38
N ILE A 94 11.21 4.69 -2.03
CA ILE A 94 10.54 3.72 -2.89
C ILE A 94 9.05 3.72 -2.54
N ILE A 95 8.19 3.90 -3.54
CA ILE A 95 6.74 4.01 -3.33
C ILE A 95 6.00 2.73 -3.72
N ASP A 96 6.33 2.11 -4.85
CA ASP A 96 5.71 0.86 -5.28
C ASP A 96 6.54 0.19 -6.40
N ARG A 97 6.04 -0.90 -6.98
CA ARG A 97 6.50 -1.39 -8.28
C ARG A 97 6.03 -0.44 -9.36
N ALA A 98 6.91 -0.10 -10.31
CA ALA A 98 6.60 0.83 -11.40
C ALA A 98 5.33 0.44 -12.18
N LYS A 99 5.15 -0.86 -12.44
CA LYS A 99 3.93 -1.39 -13.10
C LYS A 99 2.64 -1.32 -12.28
N ASP A 100 2.75 -1.15 -10.96
CA ASP A 100 1.61 -1.11 -10.04
C ASP A 100 1.24 0.34 -9.67
N VAL A 101 2.07 1.32 -10.06
CA VAL A 101 1.77 2.74 -9.91
C VAL A 101 0.76 3.15 -10.98
N GLY A 102 -0.34 3.72 -10.52
CA GLY A 102 -1.41 4.26 -11.35
C GLY A 102 -1.50 5.78 -11.26
N ARG A 103 -2.56 6.33 -11.85
CA ARG A 103 -2.91 7.75 -11.73
C ARG A 103 -4.40 7.94 -11.50
N LEU A 104 -4.75 8.92 -10.69
CA LEU A 104 -6.12 9.43 -10.63
C LEU A 104 -6.46 10.14 -11.96
N ASN A 105 -7.74 10.42 -12.19
CA ASN A 105 -8.22 11.10 -13.40
C ASN A 105 -7.63 12.49 -13.62
N ASP A 106 -7.20 13.17 -12.54
CA ASP A 106 -6.53 14.48 -12.59
C ASP A 106 -5.01 14.38 -12.82
N GLY A 107 -4.47 13.18 -12.98
CA GLY A 107 -3.04 12.92 -13.17
C GLY A 107 -2.25 12.72 -11.87
N THR A 108 -2.89 12.89 -10.71
CA THR A 108 -2.29 12.64 -9.40
C THR A 108 -1.73 11.22 -9.31
N LEU A 109 -0.52 11.10 -8.76
CA LEU A 109 0.16 9.83 -8.58
C LEU A 109 -0.61 8.92 -7.60
N PHE A 110 -0.86 7.68 -7.99
CA PHE A 110 -1.48 6.67 -7.12
C PHE A 110 -0.54 5.48 -6.93
N ALA A 111 0.06 5.37 -5.73
CA ALA A 111 0.94 4.28 -5.34
C ALA A 111 0.25 3.40 -4.27
N PRO A 112 -0.44 2.33 -4.65
CA PRO A 112 -1.34 1.66 -3.74
C PRO A 112 -0.63 0.95 -2.58
N LYS A 113 0.52 0.29 -2.81
CA LYS A 113 1.26 -0.35 -1.70
C LYS A 113 1.82 0.66 -0.71
N TYR A 114 2.18 1.86 -1.17
CA TYR A 114 2.65 2.93 -0.29
C TYR A 114 1.56 3.30 0.73
N LEU A 115 0.34 3.56 0.24
CA LEU A 115 -0.81 3.90 1.06
C LEU A 115 -1.20 2.76 2.01
N GLU A 116 -1.24 1.54 1.49
CA GLU A 116 -1.59 0.36 2.28
C GLU A 116 -0.57 0.06 3.38
N ASN A 117 0.73 0.25 3.12
CA ASN A 117 1.76 0.06 4.12
C ASN A 117 1.70 1.14 5.21
N LYS A 118 1.36 2.39 4.86
CA LYS A 118 1.10 3.44 5.85
C LYS A 118 -0.09 3.09 6.73
N LEU A 119 -1.19 2.61 6.15
CA LEU A 119 -2.37 2.16 6.89
C LEU A 119 -2.05 0.96 7.80
N LYS A 120 -1.33 -0.05 7.29
CA LYS A 120 -0.91 -1.22 8.07
C LYS A 120 0.13 -0.94 9.15
N PHE A 121 0.69 0.27 9.21
CA PHE A 121 1.54 0.66 10.33
C PHE A 121 0.72 0.85 11.63
N PHE A 122 -0.59 1.10 11.51
CA PHE A 122 -1.49 1.15 12.65
C PHE A 122 -1.82 -0.28 13.11
N PRO A 123 -1.68 -0.61 14.40
CA PRO A 123 -1.86 -1.97 14.89
C PRO A 123 -3.29 -2.49 14.75
N PHE A 124 -4.26 -1.60 14.54
CA PHE A 124 -5.67 -1.93 14.35
C PHE A 124 -6.01 -2.40 12.93
N ILE A 125 -5.10 -2.21 11.96
CA ILE A 125 -5.32 -2.53 10.55
C ILE A 125 -4.49 -3.74 10.19
N LYS A 126 -5.16 -4.87 9.92
CA LYS A 126 -4.51 -6.12 9.49
C LYS A 126 -4.10 -6.07 8.04
N GLU A 127 -5.02 -5.63 7.19
CA GLU A 127 -4.82 -5.51 5.77
C GLU A 127 -5.58 -4.29 5.24
N ALA A 128 -5.01 -3.64 4.24
CA ALA A 128 -5.64 -2.55 3.53
C ALA A 128 -5.51 -2.80 2.03
N VAL A 129 -6.55 -2.50 1.27
CA VAL A 129 -6.51 -2.52 -0.20
C VAL A 129 -7.03 -1.18 -0.69
N THR A 130 -6.17 -0.44 -1.37
CA THR A 130 -6.53 0.87 -1.93
C THR A 130 -6.87 0.78 -3.41
N PHE A 131 -7.78 1.64 -3.83
CA PHE A 131 -8.23 1.80 -5.21
C PHE A 131 -8.17 3.28 -5.58
N GLY A 132 -7.78 3.61 -6.81
CA GLY A 132 -7.62 5.00 -7.23
C GLY A 132 -7.20 5.14 -8.69
N ASP A 133 -6.51 4.14 -9.25
CA ASP A 133 -6.13 4.17 -10.66
C ASP A 133 -7.36 4.33 -11.59
N GLY A 134 -7.33 5.36 -12.44
CA GLY A 134 -8.44 5.74 -13.31
C GLY A 134 -9.70 6.24 -12.59
N CYS A 135 -9.56 6.72 -11.35
CA CYS A 135 -10.67 7.21 -10.53
C CYS A 135 -10.43 8.65 -10.07
N ASP A 136 -11.47 9.33 -9.57
CA ASP A 136 -11.40 10.74 -9.16
C ASP A 136 -10.70 10.94 -7.80
N PHE A 137 -10.65 9.91 -6.97
CA PHE A 137 -10.05 9.96 -5.64
C PHE A 137 -9.67 8.56 -5.17
N VAL A 138 -8.85 8.47 -4.11
CA VAL A 138 -8.50 7.17 -3.52
C VAL A 138 -9.59 6.69 -2.56
N THR A 139 -9.89 5.39 -2.62
CA THR A 139 -10.74 4.69 -1.66
C THR A 139 -10.03 3.48 -1.07
N ALA A 140 -10.51 2.97 0.08
CA ALA A 140 -9.88 1.85 0.76
C ALA A 140 -10.86 0.80 1.29
N PHE A 141 -10.50 -0.46 1.12
CA PHE A 141 -10.96 -1.54 2.00
C PHE A 141 -9.99 -1.71 3.15
N VAL A 142 -10.53 -1.96 4.34
CA VAL A 142 -9.75 -2.25 5.54
C VAL A 142 -10.26 -3.52 6.19
N SER A 143 -9.38 -4.48 6.43
CA SER A 143 -9.61 -5.56 7.40
C SER A 143 -8.97 -5.16 8.72
N ILE A 144 -9.76 -5.17 9.80
CA ILE A 144 -9.24 -4.93 11.14
C ILE A 144 -8.36 -6.09 11.61
N ASP A 145 -7.41 -5.82 12.50
CA ASP A 145 -6.74 -6.87 13.28
C ASP A 145 -7.63 -7.24 14.48
N LEU A 146 -8.17 -8.46 14.45
CA LEU A 146 -9.15 -8.92 15.43
C LEU A 146 -8.61 -8.87 16.87
N GLU A 147 -7.35 -9.22 17.07
CA GLU A 147 -6.75 -9.27 18.40
C GLU A 147 -6.50 -7.85 18.93
N ALA A 148 -5.93 -6.96 18.10
CA ALA A 148 -5.66 -5.59 18.50
C ALA A 148 -6.94 -4.79 18.75
N VAL A 149 -7.93 -4.90 17.85
CA VAL A 149 -9.21 -4.19 17.98
C VAL A 149 -10.07 -4.81 19.08
N GLY A 150 -10.06 -6.14 19.25
CA GLY A 150 -10.73 -6.82 20.35
C GLY A 150 -10.23 -6.34 21.72
N ASN A 151 -8.91 -6.33 21.92
CA ASN A 151 -8.29 -5.78 23.13
C ASN A 151 -8.64 -4.30 23.36
N TRP A 152 -8.71 -3.50 22.29
CA TRP A 152 -9.10 -2.09 22.35
C TRP A 152 -10.58 -1.91 22.74
N ALA A 153 -11.45 -2.79 22.26
CA ALA A 153 -12.89 -2.81 22.48
C ALA A 153 -13.23 -3.25 23.92
N GLU A 154 -12.60 -4.32 24.40
CA GLU A 154 -12.77 -4.82 25.77
C GLU A 154 -12.42 -3.76 26.82
N ARG A 155 -11.31 -3.03 26.62
CA ARG A 155 -10.91 -1.91 27.51
C ARG A 155 -11.92 -0.77 27.56
N ARG A 156 -12.84 -0.69 26.61
CA ARG A 156 -13.92 0.31 26.50
C ARG A 156 -15.29 -0.27 26.86
N GLY A 157 -15.36 -1.54 27.26
CA GLY A 157 -16.62 -2.21 27.58
C GLY A 157 -17.51 -2.45 26.35
N LEU A 158 -16.94 -2.50 25.15
CA LEU A 158 -17.67 -2.82 23.93
C LEU A 158 -17.81 -4.34 23.80
N ALA A 159 -19.06 -4.83 23.88
CA ALA A 159 -19.36 -6.23 23.66
C ALA A 159 -19.42 -6.53 22.16
N TYR A 160 -18.88 -7.68 21.76
CA TYR A 160 -18.97 -8.21 20.39
C TYR A 160 -18.96 -9.74 20.42
N THR A 161 -19.50 -10.36 19.37
CA THR A 161 -19.68 -11.81 19.26
C THR A 161 -18.66 -12.49 18.33
N GLY A 162 -17.99 -11.71 17.49
CA GLY A 162 -16.96 -12.19 16.57
C GLY A 162 -16.47 -11.07 15.65
N TYR A 163 -15.64 -11.44 14.66
CA TYR A 163 -15.02 -10.49 13.73
C TYR A 163 -16.04 -9.59 13.02
N THR A 164 -17.03 -10.20 12.37
CA THR A 164 -18.03 -9.47 11.56
C THR A 164 -18.78 -8.45 12.39
N ASP A 165 -19.18 -8.82 13.61
CA ASP A 165 -19.88 -7.95 14.55
C ASP A 165 -18.99 -6.79 15.01
N LEU A 166 -17.75 -7.09 15.43
CA LEU A 166 -16.79 -6.08 15.85
C LEU A 166 -16.45 -5.08 14.73
N ALA A 167 -16.15 -5.58 13.52
CA ALA A 167 -15.84 -4.75 12.36
C ALA A 167 -17.01 -3.88 11.91
N ALA A 168 -18.26 -4.25 12.24
CA ALA A 168 -19.45 -3.47 11.92
C ALA A 168 -19.76 -2.36 12.95
N GLN A 169 -19.07 -2.33 14.09
CA GLN A 169 -19.40 -1.39 15.16
C GLN A 169 -19.04 0.07 14.78
N PRO A 170 -19.91 1.05 15.06
CA PRO A 170 -19.62 2.46 14.82
C PRO A 170 -18.31 2.93 15.47
N ALA A 171 -18.04 2.49 16.70
CA ALA A 171 -16.82 2.83 17.42
C ALA A 171 -15.54 2.30 16.73
N VAL A 172 -15.62 1.16 16.03
CA VAL A 172 -14.49 0.62 15.25
C VAL A 172 -14.33 1.39 13.94
N TYR A 173 -15.41 1.78 13.28
CA TYR A 173 -15.34 2.70 12.13
C TYR A 173 -14.70 4.04 12.51
N GLU A 174 -15.01 4.60 13.67
CA GLU A 174 -14.35 5.81 14.20
C GLU A 174 -12.86 5.59 14.42
N LEU A 175 -12.49 4.49 15.08
CA LEU A 175 -11.08 4.13 15.30
C LEU A 175 -10.28 4.05 13.99
N ILE A 176 -10.83 3.37 12.99
CA ILE A 176 -10.16 3.23 11.69
C ILE A 176 -10.16 4.55 10.91
N ARG A 177 -11.22 5.36 11.01
CA ARG A 177 -11.26 6.71 10.43
C ARG A 177 -10.11 7.55 10.97
N ASP A 178 -9.87 7.55 12.28
CA ASP A 178 -8.78 8.30 12.89
C ASP A 178 -7.41 7.88 12.34
N CYS A 179 -7.22 6.57 12.10
CA CYS A 179 -6.00 6.04 11.47
C CYS A 179 -5.85 6.55 10.03
N ILE A 180 -6.92 6.47 9.22
CA ILE A 180 -6.93 6.94 7.83
C ILE A 180 -6.68 8.45 7.77
N GLU A 181 -7.35 9.23 8.62
CA GLU A 181 -7.19 10.69 8.65
C GLU A 181 -5.78 11.09 9.13
N GLN A 182 -5.14 10.30 9.99
CA GLN A 182 -3.72 10.50 10.30
C GLN A 182 -2.83 10.22 9.08
N VAL A 183 -3.09 9.15 8.33
CA VAL A 183 -2.38 8.90 7.05
C VAL A 183 -2.60 10.07 6.07
N ASN A 184 -3.82 10.58 5.95
CA ASN A 184 -4.14 11.72 5.09
C ASN A 184 -3.35 12.98 5.49
N ARG A 185 -3.23 13.26 6.80
CA ARG A 185 -2.38 14.36 7.29
C ARG A 185 -0.91 14.16 6.94
N ASP A 186 -0.40 12.94 7.07
CA ASP A 186 0.99 12.62 6.71
C ASP A 186 1.23 12.75 5.20
N LEU A 187 0.27 12.38 4.36
CA LEU A 187 0.34 12.53 2.90
C LEU A 187 0.30 14.01 2.50
N ALA A 188 -0.54 14.81 3.15
CA ALA A 188 -0.66 16.23 2.86
C ALA A 188 0.63 17.03 3.15
N ALA A 189 1.51 16.50 3.99
CA ALA A 189 2.83 17.09 4.25
C ALA A 189 3.86 16.82 3.13
N ASP A 190 3.57 15.94 2.18
CA ASP A 190 4.43 15.62 1.03
C ASP A 190 3.77 16.08 -0.27
N PRO A 191 4.25 17.16 -0.92
CA PRO A 191 3.64 17.71 -2.14
C PRO A 191 3.49 16.69 -3.28
N ARG A 192 4.31 15.64 -3.30
CA ARG A 192 4.27 14.60 -4.37
C ARG A 192 3.18 13.56 -4.13
N LEU A 193 2.66 13.47 -2.91
CA LEU A 193 1.71 12.46 -2.47
C LEU A 193 0.42 13.05 -1.88
N ALA A 194 0.37 14.36 -1.67
CA ALA A 194 -0.75 15.05 -1.05
C ALA A 194 -2.09 14.86 -1.77
N GLY A 195 -2.10 14.61 -3.08
CA GLY A 195 -3.31 14.31 -3.84
C GLY A 195 -3.83 12.88 -3.66
N SER A 196 -3.02 11.96 -3.11
CA SER A 196 -3.36 10.53 -2.99
C SER A 196 -4.07 10.17 -1.68
N GLN A 197 -4.68 11.16 -1.01
CA GLN A 197 -5.42 10.98 0.24
C GLN A 197 -6.61 10.04 0.04
N VAL A 198 -6.94 9.25 1.07
CA VAL A 198 -8.10 8.35 1.06
C VAL A 198 -9.36 9.16 1.41
N HIS A 199 -10.32 9.22 0.50
CA HIS A 199 -11.57 9.97 0.69
C HIS A 199 -12.67 9.12 1.32
N ARG A 200 -12.76 7.84 0.95
CA ARG A 200 -13.83 6.94 1.40
C ARG A 200 -13.30 5.55 1.67
N PHE A 201 -13.88 4.90 2.67
CA PHE A 201 -13.46 3.56 3.05
C PHE A 201 -14.63 2.75 3.59
N LEU A 202 -14.41 1.44 3.69
CA LEU A 202 -15.28 0.52 4.42
C LEU A 202 -14.45 -0.51 5.18
N LEU A 203 -15.06 -1.13 6.18
CA LEU A 203 -14.47 -2.25 6.90
C LEU A 203 -15.01 -3.57 6.32
N LEU A 204 -14.11 -4.46 5.92
CA LEU A 204 -14.47 -5.77 5.42
C LEU A 204 -15.09 -6.60 6.55
N HIS A 205 -16.10 -7.42 6.22
CA HIS A 205 -16.78 -8.31 7.17
C HIS A 205 -15.96 -9.55 7.56
N LYS A 206 -14.80 -9.75 6.92
CA LYS A 206 -13.83 -10.81 7.18
C LYS A 206 -12.41 -10.34 6.85
N GLU A 207 -11.41 -11.08 7.32
CA GLU A 207 -10.04 -10.92 6.84
C GLU A 207 -9.88 -11.44 5.40
N LEU A 208 -8.94 -10.85 4.66
CA LEU A 208 -8.52 -11.40 3.38
C LEU A 208 -7.73 -12.69 3.60
N ASP A 209 -8.06 -13.73 2.83
CA ASP A 209 -7.49 -15.07 3.03
C ASP A 209 -6.81 -15.59 1.75
N ALA A 210 -5.76 -16.39 1.93
CA ALA A 210 -5.08 -17.07 0.84
C ALA A 210 -5.88 -18.26 0.28
N ASP A 211 -6.66 -18.94 1.11
CA ASP A 211 -7.53 -20.05 0.71
C ASP A 211 -8.74 -19.56 -0.10
N ASP A 212 -9.20 -18.32 0.14
CA ASP A 212 -10.19 -17.63 -0.69
C ASP A 212 -9.57 -17.03 -1.98
N GLY A 213 -8.25 -17.10 -2.12
CA GLY A 213 -7.52 -16.59 -3.28
C GLY A 213 -7.32 -15.07 -3.28
N GLU A 214 -7.65 -14.37 -2.21
CA GLU A 214 -7.50 -12.91 -2.07
C GLU A 214 -6.05 -12.53 -1.74
N LEU A 215 -5.34 -13.42 -1.05
CA LEU A 215 -3.92 -13.31 -0.76
C LEU A 215 -3.12 -14.43 -1.44
N THR A 216 -1.82 -14.21 -1.64
CA THR A 216 -0.86 -15.30 -1.84
C THR A 216 -0.58 -16.00 -0.50
N ARG A 217 0.02 -17.20 -0.54
CA ARG A 217 0.51 -17.88 0.68
C ARG A 217 1.56 -17.07 1.46
N THR A 218 2.22 -16.13 0.79
CA THR A 218 3.15 -15.15 1.39
C THR A 218 2.45 -13.86 1.85
N ARG A 219 1.11 -13.89 1.95
CA ARG A 219 0.24 -12.77 2.37
C ARG A 219 0.33 -11.52 1.49
N LYS A 220 0.62 -11.68 0.18
CA LYS A 220 0.53 -10.56 -0.78
C LYS A 220 -0.87 -10.47 -1.37
N VAL A 221 -1.46 -9.28 -1.39
CA VAL A 221 -2.78 -9.03 -1.99
C VAL A 221 -2.79 -9.35 -3.49
N ARG A 222 -3.73 -10.19 -3.92
CA ARG A 222 -4.00 -10.49 -5.34
C ARG A 222 -4.99 -9.46 -5.89
N ARG A 223 -4.51 -8.22 -6.08
CA ARG A 223 -5.33 -7.03 -6.42
C ARG A 223 -6.39 -7.27 -7.49
N ARG A 224 -6.01 -7.85 -8.63
CA ARG A 224 -6.95 -8.12 -9.72
C ARG A 224 -8.11 -9.02 -9.27
N PHE A 225 -7.80 -10.07 -8.52
CA PHE A 225 -8.82 -10.97 -7.99
C PHE A 225 -9.71 -10.27 -6.95
N VAL A 226 -9.12 -9.45 -6.06
CA VAL A 226 -9.88 -8.64 -5.10
C VAL A 226 -10.78 -7.64 -5.84
N ALA A 227 -10.27 -6.94 -6.85
CA ALA A 227 -11.06 -5.98 -7.63
C ALA A 227 -12.24 -6.64 -8.36
N GLU A 228 -12.03 -7.82 -8.95
CA GLU A 228 -13.08 -8.59 -9.61
C GLU A 228 -14.12 -9.13 -8.61
N ARG A 229 -13.68 -9.69 -7.48
CA ARG A 229 -14.57 -10.29 -6.46
C ARG A 229 -15.40 -9.27 -5.70
N TYR A 230 -14.85 -8.08 -5.47
CA TYR A 230 -15.46 -7.02 -4.68
C TYR A 230 -15.93 -5.84 -5.53
N ALA A 231 -16.13 -6.04 -6.84
CA ALA A 231 -16.47 -4.99 -7.80
C ALA A 231 -17.67 -4.13 -7.37
N ASP A 232 -18.73 -4.75 -6.83
CA ASP A 232 -19.93 -4.03 -6.37
C ASP A 232 -19.64 -3.10 -5.18
N LEU A 233 -18.77 -3.51 -4.27
CA LEU A 233 -18.35 -2.67 -3.15
C LEU A 233 -17.46 -1.51 -3.63
N ILE A 234 -16.59 -1.75 -4.61
CA ILE A 234 -15.75 -0.70 -5.22
C ILE A 234 -16.65 0.31 -5.93
N ALA A 235 -17.63 -0.16 -6.69
CA ALA A 235 -18.62 0.72 -7.33
C ALA A 235 -19.41 1.54 -6.29
N ALA A 236 -19.79 0.92 -5.16
CA ALA A 236 -20.46 1.62 -4.06
C ALA A 236 -19.57 2.69 -3.39
N LEU A 237 -18.26 2.45 -3.27
CA LEU A 237 -17.27 3.42 -2.76
C LEU A 237 -17.10 4.65 -3.65
N TYR A 238 -17.32 4.54 -4.96
CA TYR A 238 -17.29 5.67 -5.90
C TYR A 238 -18.66 6.30 -6.14
N GLY A 239 -19.75 5.55 -5.97
CA GLY A 239 -21.12 6.08 -6.03
C GLY A 239 -21.58 6.72 -4.71
N ASN A 240 -22.70 7.45 -4.70
CA ASN A 240 -23.18 8.16 -3.49
C ASN A 240 -23.88 7.23 -2.46
N HIS A 241 -23.42 5.99 -2.31
CA HIS A 241 -24.01 5.00 -1.41
C HIS A 241 -23.43 5.11 0.01
N ALA A 242 -24.30 5.11 1.03
CA ALA A 242 -23.89 5.03 2.43
C ALA A 242 -23.52 3.60 2.86
N ARG A 243 -23.87 2.59 2.05
CA ARG A 243 -23.67 1.18 2.34
C ARG A 243 -23.35 0.40 1.07
N GLY A 244 -22.55 -0.67 1.22
CA GLY A 244 -22.24 -1.62 0.17
C GLY A 244 -22.65 -3.03 0.59
N VAL A 245 -23.40 -3.73 -0.25
CA VAL A 245 -23.78 -5.12 -0.01
C VAL A 245 -22.86 -6.02 -0.81
N ILE A 246 -22.41 -7.10 -0.18
CA ILE A 246 -21.71 -8.16 -0.87
C ILE A 246 -22.31 -9.51 -0.52
N GLU A 247 -22.51 -10.35 -1.53
CA GLU A 247 -22.87 -11.75 -1.40
C GLU A 247 -21.69 -12.59 -1.88
N THR A 248 -21.03 -13.25 -0.94
CA THR A 248 -19.83 -14.04 -1.21
C THR A 248 -20.10 -15.50 -0.92
N GLN A 249 -19.74 -16.38 -1.87
CA GLN A 249 -19.72 -17.81 -1.61
C GLN A 249 -18.52 -18.14 -0.70
N VAL A 250 -18.79 -18.68 0.49
CA VAL A 250 -17.79 -19.11 1.46
C VAL A 250 -17.74 -20.62 1.46
N ARG A 251 -16.54 -21.18 1.44
CA ARG A 251 -16.32 -22.62 1.60
C ARG A 251 -15.96 -22.90 3.05
N PHE A 252 -16.79 -23.66 3.73
CA PHE A 252 -16.56 -24.08 5.11
C PHE A 252 -15.47 -25.17 5.15
N GLU A 253 -14.83 -25.32 6.32
CA GLU A 253 -13.77 -26.32 6.54
C GLU A 253 -14.23 -27.76 6.25
N ASP A 254 -15.53 -28.03 6.39
CA ASP A 254 -16.15 -29.33 6.08
C ASP A 254 -16.42 -29.55 4.58
N GLY A 255 -16.00 -28.61 3.72
CA GLY A 255 -16.13 -28.66 2.28
C GLY A 255 -17.48 -28.19 1.73
N ARG A 256 -18.45 -27.83 2.59
CA ARG A 256 -19.72 -27.24 2.15
C ARG A 256 -19.49 -25.80 1.66
N SER A 257 -20.31 -25.38 0.69
CA SER A 257 -20.35 -23.99 0.25
C SER A 257 -21.64 -23.32 0.74
N GLY A 258 -21.53 -22.16 1.36
CA GLY A 258 -22.66 -21.31 1.73
C GLY A 258 -22.52 -19.92 1.11
N TRP A 259 -23.59 -19.13 1.21
CA TRP A 259 -23.57 -17.73 0.84
C TRP A 259 -23.52 -16.88 2.10
N LEU A 260 -22.51 -16.02 2.21
CA LEU A 260 -22.42 -14.99 3.22
C LEU A 260 -22.84 -13.67 2.58
N ARG A 261 -23.90 -13.07 3.11
CA ARG A 261 -24.30 -11.71 2.78
C ARG A 261 -23.82 -10.78 3.87
N ALA A 262 -23.09 -9.73 3.50
CA ALA A 262 -22.67 -8.68 4.41
C ALA A 262 -23.12 -7.32 3.88
N ASP A 263 -23.58 -6.47 4.79
CA ASP A 263 -23.99 -5.10 4.52
C ASP A 263 -23.04 -4.14 5.26
N LEU A 264 -22.13 -3.52 4.52
CA LEU A 264 -21.01 -2.75 5.05
C LEU A 264 -21.32 -1.26 4.97
N ALA A 265 -21.06 -0.53 6.06
CA ALA A 265 -21.13 0.92 6.03
C ALA A 265 -19.98 1.48 5.18
N ILE A 266 -20.26 2.54 4.43
CA ILE A 266 -19.26 3.30 3.69
C ILE A 266 -19.12 4.65 4.37
N GLU A 267 -17.89 4.97 4.77
CA GLU A 267 -17.58 6.15 5.55
C GLU A 267 -16.62 7.08 4.81
N ALA A 268 -16.80 8.39 4.99
CA ALA A 268 -15.89 9.40 4.45
C ALA A 268 -14.74 9.65 5.42
N ALA A 269 -13.51 9.76 4.93
CA ALA A 269 -12.37 10.23 5.73
C ALA A 269 -12.09 11.69 5.38
N ARG A 270 -11.78 12.52 6.39
CA ARG A 270 -11.38 13.90 6.13
C ARG A 270 -10.07 13.93 5.35
N THR A 271 -10.05 14.74 4.32
CA THR A 271 -8.83 15.12 3.60
C THR A 271 -8.38 16.51 4.04
N VAL A 272 -7.08 16.74 3.97
CA VAL A 272 -6.47 18.04 4.22
C VAL A 272 -6.44 18.78 2.88
N ALA A 273 -6.89 20.03 2.91
CA ALA A 273 -6.82 20.90 1.75
C ALA A 273 -5.36 21.06 1.31
N MET A 274 -5.09 20.79 0.04
CA MET A 274 -3.79 21.03 -0.55
C MET A 274 -3.65 22.53 -0.81
N GLU A 275 -2.58 23.16 -0.30
CA GLU A 275 -2.21 24.48 -0.79
C GLU A 275 -1.79 24.30 -2.26
N VAL A 276 -2.58 24.87 -3.17
CA VAL A 276 -2.20 24.92 -4.59
C VAL A 276 -0.95 25.79 -4.65
N ALA A 277 0.20 25.16 -4.89
CA ALA A 277 1.43 25.91 -5.18
C ALA A 277 1.15 26.78 -6.42
N ALA A 278 1.17 28.10 -6.21
CA ALA A 278 0.93 29.12 -7.24
C ALA A 278 2.08 29.20 -8.26
#